data_AF-D2ZNB9-F1
#
_entry.id   AF-D2ZNB9-F1
#
_cell.length_a   1.000
_cell.length_b   1.000
_cell.length_c   1.000
_cell.angle_alpha   90.00
_cell.angle_beta   90.00
_cell.angle_gamma   90.00
#
_symmetry.space_group_name_H-M   'P 1'
#
loop_
_entity.id
_entity.type
_entity.pdbx_description
1 polymer ?
#
loop_
_entity_poly.entity_id
_entity_poly.type
_entity_poly.pdbx_seq_one_letter_code
_entity_poly.pdbx_strand_id
1 'polypeptide(L)'
;MQKSNVTEMINMKFDSDMKFCQSCAMPMTEELYGSNKDGSKNEDYCIYCYENGEFTADISMEEMIDFCVPKTVENTDMDEKTARKMLNEAFPQLKRWK
;
A
#
# COMPACT_ATOMS: atom_id res chain seq x y z
N MET A 1 27.91 -3.33 -21.22
CA MET A 1 26.83 -2.35 -21.03
C MET A 1 25.52 -2.98 -21.50
N GLN A 2 24.96 -3.89 -20.70
CA GLN A 2 23.63 -4.43 -20.99
C GLN A 2 22.64 -3.31 -20.68
N LYS A 3 21.91 -2.87 -21.70
CA LYS A 3 20.81 -1.91 -21.54
C LYS A 3 19.72 -2.66 -20.78
N SER A 4 19.66 -2.44 -19.48
CA SER A 4 18.59 -2.88 -18.60
C SER A 4 17.28 -2.37 -19.20
N ASN A 5 16.52 -3.29 -19.78
CA ASN A 5 15.21 -2.99 -20.33
C ASN A 5 14.28 -2.86 -19.13
N VAL A 6 13.81 -1.63 -18.86
CA VAL A 6 12.96 -1.29 -17.69
C VAL A 6 11.75 -2.23 -17.58
N THR A 7 11.31 -2.77 -18.72
CA THR A 7 10.25 -3.77 -18.87
C THR A 7 10.48 -5.08 -18.09
N GLU A 8 11.73 -5.49 -17.85
CA GLU A 8 12.02 -6.75 -17.15
C GLU A 8 11.97 -6.64 -15.62
N MET A 9 12.05 -5.42 -15.06
CA MET A 9 11.83 -5.18 -13.62
C MET A 9 10.34 -5.24 -13.25
N ILE A 10 9.45 -5.21 -14.25
CA ILE A 10 7.99 -5.33 -14.09
C ILE A 10 7.57 -6.81 -13.97
N ASN A 11 8.46 -7.75 -14.33
CA ASN A 11 8.18 -9.19 -14.38
C ASN A 11 8.90 -10.01 -13.29
N MET A 12 9.10 -9.43 -12.11
CA MET A 12 9.16 -10.25 -10.89
C MET A 12 7.81 -10.95 -10.76
N LYS A 13 7.82 -12.29 -10.90
CA LYS A 13 6.68 -13.20 -10.75
C LYS A 13 5.67 -12.67 -9.72
N PHE A 14 4.58 -12.09 -10.22
CA PHE A 14 3.42 -11.74 -9.44
C PHE A 14 2.83 -13.04 -8.91
N ASP A 15 3.00 -13.31 -7.61
CA ASP A 15 2.10 -14.21 -6.93
C ASP A 15 0.69 -13.66 -7.15
N SER A 16 -0.15 -14.46 -7.80
CA SER A 16 -1.55 -14.16 -8.15
C SER A 16 -2.44 -13.82 -6.94
N ASP A 17 -1.89 -13.88 -5.72
CA ASP A 17 -2.59 -13.76 -4.44
C ASP A 17 -2.09 -12.59 -3.58
N MET A 18 -1.16 -11.76 -4.06
CA MET A 18 -0.65 -10.64 -3.26
C MET A 18 -1.73 -9.57 -3.06
N LYS A 19 -2.25 -9.47 -1.84
CA LYS A 19 -3.25 -8.45 -1.46
C LYS A 19 -2.57 -7.16 -1.05
N PHE A 20 -3.21 -6.05 -1.39
CA PHE A 20 -2.76 -4.71 -1.02
C PHE A 20 -3.79 -4.04 -0.13
N CYS A 21 -3.31 -3.37 0.92
CA CYS A 21 -4.14 -2.57 1.79
C CYS A 21 -4.87 -1.48 0.98
N GLN A 22 -6.19 -1.49 1.05
CA GLN A 22 -7.10 -0.59 0.37
C GLN A 22 -7.20 0.79 1.05
N SER A 23 -6.23 1.13 1.90
CA SER A 23 -6.02 2.47 2.49
C SER A 23 -4.63 3.04 2.18
N CYS A 24 -3.57 2.23 2.20
CA CYS A 24 -2.19 2.72 2.10
C CYS A 24 -1.36 2.03 1.00
N ALA A 25 -1.98 1.17 0.18
CA ALA A 25 -1.34 0.35 -0.85
C ALA A 25 -0.21 -0.56 -0.32
N MET A 26 -0.12 -0.79 0.99
CA MET A 26 0.87 -1.68 1.57
C MET A 26 0.59 -3.12 1.15
N PRO A 27 1.57 -3.86 0.60
CA PRO A 27 1.42 -5.30 0.38
C PRO A 27 1.20 -6.02 1.70
N MET A 28 0.27 -6.97 1.73
CA MET A 28 -0.15 -7.67 2.95
C MET A 28 0.01 -9.18 2.81
N THR A 29 0.54 -9.78 3.87
CA THR A 29 0.35 -11.20 4.21
C THR A 29 -0.78 -11.32 5.24
N GLU A 30 -1.24 -12.55 5.52
CA GLU A 30 -2.32 -12.78 6.49
C GLU A 30 -2.04 -12.29 7.91
N GLU A 31 -0.77 -12.10 8.28
CA GLU A 31 -0.34 -11.56 9.57
C GLU A 31 -0.53 -10.05 9.67
N LEU A 32 -0.62 -9.37 8.53
CA LEU A 32 -0.77 -7.93 8.43
C LEU A 32 -2.21 -7.50 8.21
N TYR A 33 -3.17 -8.41 8.17
CA TYR A 33 -4.60 -8.10 8.05
C TYR A 33 -5.12 -7.41 9.31
N GLY A 34 -5.83 -6.31 9.13
CA GLY A 34 -6.52 -5.59 10.20
C GLY A 34 -7.62 -6.41 10.85
N SER A 35 -8.37 -5.82 11.77
CA SER A 35 -9.46 -6.50 12.48
C SER A 35 -10.80 -5.80 12.32
N ASN A 36 -11.84 -6.59 12.12
CA ASN A 36 -13.23 -6.14 12.15
C ASN A 36 -13.71 -6.01 13.60
N LYS A 37 -14.87 -5.38 13.81
CA LYS A 37 -15.48 -5.17 15.13
C LYS A 37 -15.77 -6.48 15.89
N ASP A 38 -15.98 -7.58 15.17
CA ASP A 38 -16.20 -8.91 15.74
C ASP A 38 -14.91 -9.69 16.03
N GLY A 39 -13.74 -9.07 15.79
CA GLY A 39 -12.42 -9.69 15.97
C GLY A 39 -11.95 -10.56 14.80
N SER A 40 -12.75 -10.71 13.74
CA SER A 40 -12.29 -11.40 12.52
C SER A 40 -11.26 -10.56 11.74
N LYS A 41 -10.44 -11.22 10.92
CA LYS A 41 -9.45 -10.54 10.07
C LYS A 41 -10.12 -9.74 8.96
N ASN A 42 -9.55 -8.58 8.61
CA ASN A 42 -9.93 -7.75 7.49
C ASN A 42 -8.87 -7.87 6.39
N GLU A 43 -9.25 -8.47 5.26
CA GLU A 43 -8.33 -8.71 4.13
C GLU A 43 -8.19 -7.49 3.19
N ASP A 44 -9.01 -6.47 3.39
CA ASP A 44 -8.95 -5.22 2.62
C ASP A 44 -7.96 -4.23 3.24
N TYR A 45 -7.80 -4.22 4.55
CA TYR A 45 -7.01 -3.20 5.25
C TYR A 45 -5.98 -3.83 6.17
N CYS A 46 -4.81 -3.20 6.30
CA CYS A 46 -3.76 -3.71 7.18
C CYS A 46 -3.98 -3.33 8.65
N ILE A 47 -3.30 -4.03 9.55
CA ILE A 47 -3.29 -3.77 11.01
C ILE A 47 -2.96 -2.32 11.37
N TYR A 48 -2.17 -1.62 10.55
CA TYR A 48 -1.79 -0.23 10.82
C TYR A 48 -2.87 0.77 10.42
N CYS A 49 -3.73 0.41 9.47
CA CYS A 49 -4.75 1.31 8.95
C CYS A 49 -6.13 1.04 9.56
N TYR A 50 -6.43 -0.20 9.94
CA TYR A 50 -7.77 -0.60 10.35
C TYR A 50 -7.73 -1.62 11.48
N GLU A 51 -8.30 -1.27 12.62
CA GLU A 51 -8.33 -2.10 13.81
C GLU A 51 -9.70 -1.98 14.50
N ASN A 52 -10.22 -3.11 15.00
CA ASN A 52 -11.48 -3.21 15.74
C ASN A 52 -12.69 -2.60 15.00
N GLY A 53 -12.67 -2.66 13.66
CA GLY A 53 -13.75 -2.13 12.84
C GLY A 53 -13.65 -0.64 12.50
N GLU A 54 -12.54 0.02 12.84
CA GLU A 54 -12.36 1.47 12.64
C GLU A 54 -10.99 1.79 12.04
N PHE A 55 -10.91 2.89 11.28
CA PHE A 55 -9.62 3.39 10.82
C PHE A 55 -8.85 3.98 12.00
N THR A 56 -7.57 3.65 12.09
CA THR A 56 -6.69 4.05 13.21
C THR A 56 -6.34 5.54 13.21
N ALA A 57 -6.60 6.24 12.10
CA ALA A 57 -6.35 7.66 11.93
C ALA A 57 -7.39 8.31 11.02
N ASP A 58 -7.89 9.47 11.44
CA ASP A 58 -8.71 10.38 10.63
C ASP A 58 -7.78 11.36 9.89
N ILE A 59 -7.42 10.98 8.67
CA ILE A 59 -6.52 11.74 7.80
C ILE A 59 -7.04 11.71 6.36
N SER A 60 -6.70 12.74 5.61
CA SER A 60 -6.94 12.84 4.18
C SER A 60 -6.07 11.88 3.36
N MET A 61 -6.44 11.70 2.09
CA MET A 61 -5.65 10.92 1.13
C MET A 61 -4.23 11.52 0.97
N GLU A 62 -4.13 12.86 0.89
CA GLU A 62 -2.85 13.56 0.72
C GLU A 62 -1.93 13.35 1.92
N GLU A 63 -2.46 13.46 3.14
CA GLU A 63 -1.71 13.19 4.37
C GLU A 63 -1.25 11.73 4.46
N MET A 64 -2.07 10.77 4.01
CA MET A 64 -1.64 9.37 3.93
C MET A 64 -0.53 9.18 2.88
N ILE A 65 -0.59 9.88 1.73
CA ILE A 65 0.49 9.84 0.73
C ILE A 65 1.77 10.38 1.35
N ASP A 66 1.71 11.54 2.02
CA ASP A 66 2.87 12.13 2.70
C ASP A 66 3.49 11.19 3.73
N PHE A 67 2.66 10.43 4.45
CA PHE A 67 3.12 9.43 5.40
C PHE A 67 3.74 8.19 4.73
N CYS A 68 3.20 7.75 3.59
CA CYS A 68 3.65 6.55 2.89
C CYS A 68 4.90 6.79 2.04
N VAL A 69 5.08 7.98 1.47
CA VAL A 69 6.23 8.32 0.61
C VAL A 69 7.59 7.96 1.23
N PRO A 70 7.97 8.44 2.43
CA PRO A 70 9.28 8.13 3.01
C PRO A 70 9.44 6.64 3.25
N LYS A 71 8.39 5.94 3.67
CA LYS A 71 8.41 4.48 3.88
C LYS A 71 8.60 3.72 2.58
N THR A 72 7.97 4.16 1.49
CA THR A 72 8.18 3.56 0.17
C THR A 72 9.63 3.74 -0.28
N VAL A 73 10.22 4.92 -0.08
CA VAL A 73 11.64 5.18 -0.39
C VAL A 73 12.57 4.33 0.46
N GLU A 74 12.28 4.15 1.76
CA GLU A 74 13.11 3.33 2.65
C GLU A 74 13.07 1.83 2.31
N ASN A 75 11.96 1.36 1.74
CA ASN A 75 11.74 -0.06 1.47
C ASN A 75 11.89 -0.44 -0.02
N THR A 76 12.29 0.51 -0.87
CA THR A 76 12.46 0.29 -2.32
C THR A 76 13.65 1.10 -2.85
N ASP A 77 14.04 0.88 -4.11
CA ASP A 77 15.06 1.70 -4.78
C ASP A 77 14.50 2.98 -5.43
N MET A 78 13.26 3.38 -5.09
CA MET A 78 12.61 4.57 -5.66
C MET A 78 13.08 5.85 -4.99
N ASP A 79 13.21 6.93 -5.77
CA ASP A 79 13.32 8.28 -5.20
C ASP A 79 11.95 8.81 -4.72
N GLU A 80 11.98 9.84 -3.87
CA GLU A 80 10.78 10.44 -3.27
C GLU A 80 9.76 10.89 -4.32
N LYS A 81 10.23 11.47 -5.42
CA LYS A 81 9.37 11.97 -6.50
C LYS A 81 8.64 10.83 -7.19
N THR A 82 9.33 9.73 -7.46
CA THR A 82 8.79 8.53 -8.10
C THR A 82 7.80 7.83 -7.17
N ALA A 83 8.16 7.65 -5.90
CA ALA A 83 7.28 7.09 -4.88
C ALA A 83 5.99 7.91 -4.74
N ARG A 84 6.11 9.24 -4.63
CA ARG A 84 4.97 10.15 -4.54
C ARG A 84 4.08 10.07 -5.76
N LYS A 85 4.66 10.06 -6.98
CA LYS A 85 3.89 9.93 -8.21
C LYS A 85 3.09 8.62 -8.23
N MET A 86 3.75 7.50 -7.91
CA MET A 86 3.11 6.19 -7.85
C MET A 86 1.95 6.16 -6.86
N LEU A 87 2.13 6.69 -5.65
CA LEU A 87 1.09 6.70 -4.62
C LEU A 87 -0.10 7.62 -5.02
N ASN A 88 0.15 8.75 -5.67
CA ASN A 88 -0.89 9.63 -6.21
C ASN A 88 -1.73 8.94 -7.31
N GLU A 89 -1.12 8.06 -8.11
CA GLU A 89 -1.85 7.28 -9.12
C GLU A 89 -2.63 6.12 -8.48
N ALA A 90 -2.07 5.49 -7.44
CA ALA A 90 -2.65 4.32 -6.78
C ALA A 90 -3.81 4.66 -5.82
N PHE A 91 -3.65 5.68 -4.98
CA PHE A 91 -4.58 5.94 -3.87
C PHE A 91 -6.02 6.23 -4.29
N PRO A 92 -6.29 7.02 -5.35
CA PRO A 92 -7.65 7.22 -5.86
C PRO A 92 -8.37 5.94 -6.29
N GLN A 93 -7.64 4.83 -6.48
CA GLN A 93 -8.22 3.54 -6.84
C GLN A 93 -8.57 2.66 -5.64
N LEU A 94 -8.12 3.01 -4.44
CA LEU A 94 -8.32 2.22 -3.22
C LEU A 94 -9.68 2.50 -2.56
N LYS A 95 -10.24 1.48 -1.91
CA LYS A 95 -11.60 1.54 -1.32
C LYS A 95 -11.81 2.67 -0.32
N ARG A 96 -10.82 3.00 0.53
CA ARG A 96 -10.96 4.06 1.54
C ARG A 96 -11.19 5.43 0.92
N TRP A 97 -10.66 5.65 -0.28
CA TRP A 97 -10.57 6.98 -0.89
C TRP A 97 -11.48 7.16 -2.11
N LYS A 98 -12.36 6.19 -2.36
CA LYS A 98 -13.45 6.26 -3.33
C LYS A 98 -14.74 6.64 -2.62
#